data_AF-A0A7S3MED8-F1
#
_entry.id   AF-A0A7S3MED8-F1
#
_cell.length_a   1.000
_cell.length_b   1.000
_cell.length_c   1.000
_cell.angle_alpha   90.00
_cell.angle_beta   90.00
_cell.angle_gamma   90.00
#
_symmetry.space_group_name_H-M   'P 1'
#
loop_
_entity.id
_entity.type
_entity.pdbx_description
1 polymer ?
#
loop_
_entity_poly.entity_id
_entity_poly.type
_entity_poly.pdbx_seq_one_letter_code
_entity_poly.pdbx_strand_id
1 'polypeptide(L)'
;MSILWGCVAVLCTGWPFIGILFAPLGVHMVLSVYHNAIAKKEGNTFVSGLIAIVILALHGVVIIAVIQGLVMGIDYYFYNKWTSPTLNILLYNAIGGSGDELYGIEPASYYIRNLFLNMSQAWPLALMAPVVLLVRGILSTEARKAIASQESGMGTVLLSQVAIWLLVLFSRPHKEERFMYPIYPLLAFAAALSVSAALQVVGLCFGASGTSSSSSVFTLLRRGSMLILVALSAALFSARVASNHTNYGGYMKLWETATTHIASRHPPVTTSSVDSS
;
A
#
# COMPACT_ATOMS: atom_id res chain seq x y z
N MET A 1 -17.50 -0.82 5.20
CA MET A 1 -16.39 0.17 5.11
C MET A 1 -15.31 -0.23 4.12
N SER A 2 -14.80 -1.46 4.09
CA SER A 2 -13.68 -1.79 3.19
C SER A 2 -14.03 -1.80 1.68
N ILE A 3 -15.26 -2.16 1.29
CA ILE A 3 -15.74 -2.02 -0.10
C ILE A 3 -15.73 -0.56 -0.54
N LEU A 4 -16.20 0.35 0.33
CA LEU A 4 -16.24 1.78 0.05
C LEU A 4 -14.85 2.31 -0.31
N TRP A 5 -13.84 2.01 0.52
CA TRP A 5 -12.47 2.44 0.26
C TRP A 5 -11.87 1.81 -1.00
N GLY A 6 -12.16 0.54 -1.28
CA GLY A 6 -11.77 -0.09 -2.54
C GLY A 6 -12.37 0.60 -3.77
N CYS A 7 -13.67 0.90 -3.72
CA CYS A 7 -14.35 1.62 -4.80
C CYS A 7 -13.81 3.05 -4.96
N VAL A 8 -13.54 3.78 -3.86
CA VAL A 8 -12.92 5.11 -3.92
C VAL A 8 -11.54 5.03 -4.56
N ALA A 9 -10.70 4.10 -4.11
CA ALA A 9 -9.33 3.95 -4.64
C ALA A 9 -9.32 3.60 -6.14
N VAL A 10 -10.27 2.79 -6.60
CA VAL A 10 -10.38 2.38 -8.01
C VAL A 10 -11.02 3.45 -8.89
N LEU A 11 -12.18 3.96 -8.49
CA LEU A 11 -13.02 4.79 -9.34
C LEU A 11 -12.61 6.27 -9.33
N CYS A 12 -12.16 6.80 -8.18
CA CYS A 12 -11.75 8.21 -8.09
C CYS A 12 -10.37 8.47 -8.70
N THR A 13 -9.48 7.47 -8.70
CA THR A 13 -8.15 7.62 -9.33
C THR A 13 -8.19 7.38 -10.83
N GLY A 14 -9.28 6.82 -11.36
CA GLY A 14 -9.37 6.38 -12.75
C GLY A 14 -8.44 5.22 -13.10
N TRP A 15 -7.84 4.54 -12.11
CA TRP A 15 -6.86 3.49 -12.31
C TRP A 15 -7.40 2.11 -11.86
N PRO A 16 -8.09 1.36 -12.74
CA PRO A 16 -8.83 0.16 -12.39
C PRO A 16 -7.97 -1.00 -11.89
N PHE A 17 -6.69 -1.01 -12.28
CA PHE A 17 -5.77 -2.10 -11.97
C PHE A 17 -5.52 -2.24 -10.47
N ILE A 18 -5.62 -1.15 -9.70
CA ILE A 18 -5.51 -1.20 -8.23
C ILE A 18 -6.61 -2.07 -7.60
N GLY A 19 -7.71 -2.34 -8.33
CA GLY A 19 -8.76 -3.27 -7.92
C GLY A 19 -8.24 -4.69 -7.64
N ILE A 20 -7.18 -5.11 -8.32
CA ILE A 20 -6.51 -6.40 -8.08
C ILE A 20 -5.99 -6.48 -6.63
N LEU A 21 -5.49 -5.38 -6.09
CA LEU A 21 -5.00 -5.31 -4.71
C LEU A 21 -6.13 -5.54 -3.69
N PHE A 22 -7.37 -5.18 -4.04
CA PHE A 22 -8.53 -5.41 -3.19
C PHE A 22 -9.12 -6.81 -3.33
N ALA A 23 -8.67 -7.65 -4.27
CA ALA A 23 -9.24 -8.97 -4.49
C ALA A 23 -9.13 -9.89 -3.26
N PRO A 24 -7.97 -10.02 -2.58
CA PRO A 24 -7.89 -10.82 -1.35
C PRO A 24 -8.79 -10.30 -0.23
N LEU A 25 -8.92 -8.97 -0.12
CA LEU A 25 -9.81 -8.35 0.86
C LEU A 25 -11.28 -8.65 0.53
N GLY A 26 -11.65 -8.64 -0.75
CA GLY A 26 -12.97 -9.02 -1.23
C GLY A 26 -13.31 -10.47 -0.90
N VAL A 27 -12.39 -11.41 -1.17
CA VAL A 27 -12.56 -12.82 -0.83
C VAL A 27 -12.73 -12.99 0.68
N HIS A 28 -11.87 -12.38 1.48
CA HIS A 28 -11.99 -12.41 2.95
C HIS A 28 -13.33 -11.85 3.44
N MET A 29 -13.84 -10.79 2.80
CA MET A 29 -15.13 -10.20 3.14
C MET A 29 -16.29 -11.14 2.80
N VAL A 30 -16.29 -11.76 1.63
CA VAL A 30 -17.32 -12.73 1.23
C VAL A 30 -17.35 -13.90 2.22
N LEU A 31 -16.18 -14.46 2.55
CA LEU A 31 -16.07 -15.57 3.49
C LEU A 31 -16.51 -15.19 4.90
N SER A 32 -16.10 -14.01 5.40
CA SER A 32 -16.49 -13.55 6.74
C SER A 32 -17.99 -13.28 6.85
N VAL A 33 -18.61 -12.65 5.84
CA VAL A 33 -20.06 -12.42 5.81
C VAL A 33 -20.83 -13.74 5.75
N TYR A 34 -20.35 -14.69 4.93
CA TYR A 34 -20.94 -16.02 4.83
C TYR A 34 -20.90 -16.78 6.15
N HIS A 35 -19.72 -16.88 6.79
CA HIS A 35 -19.57 -17.57 8.08
C HIS A 35 -20.39 -16.91 9.19
N ASN A 36 -20.41 -15.58 9.27
CA ASN A 36 -21.21 -14.86 10.26
C ASN A 36 -22.72 -15.08 10.08
N ALA A 37 -23.18 -15.23 8.83
CA ALA A 37 -24.59 -15.48 8.52
C ALA A 37 -25.03 -16.92 8.81
N ILE A 38 -24.12 -17.88 8.70
CA ILE A 38 -24.35 -19.27 9.12
C ILE A 38 -24.38 -19.37 10.64
N ALA A 39 -23.44 -18.72 11.33
CA ALA A 39 -23.31 -18.81 12.78
C ALA A 39 -24.49 -18.21 13.56
N LYS A 40 -25.23 -17.26 12.97
CA LYS A 40 -26.34 -16.55 13.64
C LYS A 40 -27.71 -17.22 13.53
N LYS A 41 -27.90 -18.20 12.65
CA LYS A 41 -29.26 -18.68 12.30
C LYS A 41 -29.39 -20.19 12.54
N GLU A 42 -30.30 -20.60 13.42
CA GLU A 42 -30.60 -22.00 13.77
C GLU A 42 -31.36 -22.79 12.68
N GLY A 43 -31.43 -22.29 11.44
CA GLY A 43 -32.21 -22.86 10.33
C GLY A 43 -31.37 -23.34 9.14
N ASN A 44 -31.86 -23.18 7.91
CA ASN A 44 -31.09 -23.51 6.70
C ASN A 44 -29.91 -22.54 6.52
N THR A 45 -28.79 -22.91 7.12
CA THR A 45 -27.52 -22.17 7.20
C THR A 45 -26.95 -21.81 5.84
N PHE A 46 -27.12 -22.67 4.83
CA PHE A 46 -26.63 -22.41 3.49
C PHE A 46 -27.34 -21.21 2.83
N VAL A 47 -28.66 -21.15 2.96
CA VAL A 47 -29.47 -20.07 2.36
C VAL A 47 -29.20 -18.72 3.03
N SER A 48 -29.00 -18.69 4.35
CA SER A 48 -28.65 -17.44 5.04
C SER A 48 -27.30 -16.90 4.59
N GLY A 49 -26.32 -17.77 4.37
CA GLY A 49 -25.03 -17.41 3.80
C GLY A 49 -25.15 -16.80 2.41
N LEU A 50 -25.91 -17.43 1.50
CA LEU A 50 -26.12 -16.90 0.15
C LEU A 50 -26.83 -15.55 0.15
N ILE A 51 -27.89 -15.39 0.96
CA ILE A 51 -28.61 -14.11 1.10
C ILE A 51 -27.64 -13.01 1.54
N ALA A 52 -26.75 -13.30 2.50
CA ALA A 52 -25.78 -12.32 2.98
C ALA A 52 -24.78 -11.89 1.90
N ILE A 53 -24.34 -12.81 1.03
CA ILE A 53 -23.48 -12.50 -0.13
C ILE A 53 -24.24 -11.63 -1.14
N VAL A 54 -25.51 -11.95 -1.44
CA VAL A 54 -26.33 -11.15 -2.36
C VAL A 54 -26.52 -9.72 -1.81
N ILE A 55 -26.83 -9.59 -0.52
CA ILE A 55 -26.93 -8.27 0.13
C ILE A 55 -25.60 -7.50 0.04
N LEU A 56 -24.46 -8.17 0.26
CA LEU A 56 -23.14 -7.56 0.11
C LEU A 56 -22.90 -7.06 -1.33
N ALA A 57 -23.26 -7.86 -2.33
CA ALA A 57 -23.12 -7.49 -3.74
C ALA A 57 -24.01 -6.29 -4.10
N LEU A 58 -25.26 -6.27 -3.63
CA LEU A 58 -26.18 -5.14 -3.84
C LEU A 58 -25.64 -3.84 -3.23
N HIS A 59 -25.12 -3.90 -2.00
CA HIS A 59 -24.43 -2.75 -1.40
C HIS A 59 -23.24 -2.29 -2.24
N GLY A 60 -22.47 -3.23 -2.78
CA GLY A 60 -21.36 -2.94 -3.69
C GLY A 60 -21.81 -2.19 -4.94
N VAL A 61 -22.87 -2.65 -5.60
CA VAL A 61 -23.45 -2.00 -6.81
C VAL A 61 -23.89 -0.58 -6.49
N VAL A 62 -24.60 -0.37 -5.38
CA VAL A 62 -25.04 0.98 -4.98
C VAL A 62 -23.84 1.89 -4.74
N ILE A 63 -22.82 1.43 -4.01
CA ILE A 63 -21.60 2.21 -3.75
C ILE A 63 -20.88 2.58 -5.06
N ILE A 64 -20.72 1.61 -5.97
CA ILE A 64 -20.09 1.83 -7.28
C ILE A 64 -20.88 2.86 -8.08
N ALA A 65 -22.20 2.73 -8.15
CA ALA A 65 -23.06 3.66 -8.88
C ALA A 65 -22.97 5.08 -8.34
N VAL A 66 -22.97 5.24 -7.01
CA VAL A 66 -22.84 6.56 -6.37
C VAL A 66 -21.47 7.19 -6.66
N ILE A 67 -20.38 6.47 -6.43
CA ILE A 67 -19.02 7.01 -6.63
C ILE A 67 -18.77 7.29 -8.12
N GLN A 68 -19.09 6.34 -8.99
CA GLN A 68 -18.90 6.52 -10.43
C GLN A 68 -19.76 7.66 -10.97
N GLY A 69 -21.01 7.79 -10.50
CA GLY A 69 -21.88 8.90 -10.86
C GLY A 69 -21.31 10.26 -10.44
N LEU A 70 -20.74 10.36 -9.24
CA LEU A 70 -20.07 11.57 -8.76
C LEU A 70 -18.84 11.92 -9.60
N VAL A 71 -17.96 10.95 -9.88
CA VAL A 71 -16.77 11.16 -10.72
C VAL A 71 -17.17 11.63 -12.11
N MET A 72 -18.14 10.95 -12.75
CA MET A 72 -18.63 11.34 -14.08
C MET A 72 -19.33 12.70 -14.08
N GLY A 73 -20.03 13.06 -13.01
CA GLY A 73 -20.65 14.38 -12.85
C GLY A 73 -19.62 15.51 -12.75
N ILE A 74 -18.53 15.29 -12.02
CA ILE A 74 -17.39 16.22 -11.94
C ILE A 74 -16.74 16.35 -13.32
N ASP A 75 -16.42 15.23 -13.97
CA ASP A 75 -15.84 15.24 -15.31
C ASP A 75 -16.74 15.95 -16.32
N TYR A 76 -18.06 15.75 -16.25
CA TYR A 76 -19.02 16.44 -17.11
C TYR A 76 -18.97 17.97 -16.88
N TYR A 77 -18.89 18.43 -15.63
CA TYR A 77 -18.81 19.85 -15.31
C TYR A 77 -17.59 20.52 -15.95
N PHE A 78 -16.43 19.86 -15.96
CA PHE A 78 -15.20 20.42 -16.52
C PHE A 78 -15.04 20.20 -18.03
N TYR A 79 -15.44 19.03 -18.54
CA TYR A 79 -15.20 18.63 -19.94
C TYR A 79 -16.43 18.75 -20.85
N ASN A 80 -17.61 19.06 -20.31
CA ASN A 80 -18.89 19.08 -21.03
C ASN A 80 -19.18 17.78 -21.80
N LYS A 81 -18.65 16.66 -21.31
CA LYS A 81 -18.76 15.34 -21.96
C LYS A 81 -18.90 14.27 -20.89
N TRP A 82 -19.90 13.41 -21.06
CA TRP A 82 -20.00 12.19 -20.25
C TRP A 82 -18.87 11.25 -20.62
N THR A 83 -17.96 11.05 -19.68
CA THR A 83 -16.78 10.21 -19.84
C THR A 83 -16.51 9.46 -18.55
N SER A 84 -16.00 8.24 -18.66
CA SER A 84 -15.56 7.46 -17.51
C SER A 84 -14.08 7.14 -17.69
N PRO A 85 -13.18 7.77 -16.92
CA PRO A 85 -11.74 7.51 -17.02
C PRO A 85 -11.42 6.02 -16.87
N THR A 86 -12.06 5.37 -15.89
CA THR A 86 -11.91 3.95 -15.56
C THR A 86 -12.36 3.04 -16.71
N LEU A 87 -13.48 3.33 -17.38
CA LEU A 87 -13.90 2.53 -18.54
C LEU A 87 -13.02 2.80 -19.76
N ASN A 88 -12.64 4.05 -19.99
CA ASN A 88 -11.81 4.43 -21.13
C ASN A 88 -10.46 3.73 -21.09
N ILE A 89 -9.80 3.66 -19.92
CA ILE A 89 -8.51 2.98 -19.80
C ILE A 89 -8.64 1.46 -19.95
N LEU A 90 -9.75 0.86 -19.49
CA LEU A 90 -9.99 -0.57 -19.73
C LEU A 90 -10.22 -0.86 -21.21
N LEU A 91 -11.07 -0.07 -21.88
CA LEU A 91 -11.35 -0.23 -23.31
C LEU A 91 -10.10 0.00 -24.16
N TYR A 92 -9.30 1.02 -23.82
CA TYR A 92 -8.03 1.29 -24.47
C TYR A 92 -7.09 0.08 -24.40
N ASN A 93 -6.89 -0.48 -23.20
CA ASN A 93 -6.00 -1.63 -23.00
C ASN A 93 -6.57 -2.94 -23.55
N ALA A 94 -7.89 -3.09 -23.66
CA ALA A 94 -8.53 -4.32 -24.14
C ALA A 94 -8.67 -4.40 -25.67
N ILE A 95 -8.87 -3.26 -26.35
CA ILE A 95 -9.33 -3.23 -27.76
C ILE A 95 -8.25 -2.74 -28.74
N GLY A 96 -7.23 -1.97 -28.32
CA GLY A 96 -6.28 -1.45 -29.31
C GLY A 96 -5.08 -0.65 -28.81
N GLY A 97 -4.72 -0.72 -27.53
CA GLY A 97 -3.51 -0.07 -27.02
C GLY A 97 -2.23 -0.77 -27.48
N SER A 98 -1.15 -0.02 -27.68
CA SER A 98 0.20 -0.51 -28.05
C SER A 98 0.90 -1.34 -26.96
N GLY A 99 0.14 -1.95 -26.04
CA GLY A 99 0.64 -2.64 -24.86
C GLY A 99 1.24 -1.68 -23.82
N ASP A 100 1.70 -2.26 -22.71
CA ASP A 100 2.46 -1.56 -21.67
C ASP A 100 3.89 -1.20 -22.13
N GLU A 101 4.34 -1.70 -23.28
CA GLU A 101 5.69 -1.51 -23.82
C GLU A 101 5.94 -0.12 -24.45
N LEU A 102 4.91 0.73 -24.57
CA LEU A 102 5.00 2.06 -25.18
C LEU A 102 6.10 2.94 -24.54
N TYR A 103 6.40 2.72 -23.26
CA TYR A 103 7.39 3.47 -22.48
C TYR A 103 8.70 2.68 -22.25
N GLY A 104 8.91 1.59 -22.97
CA GLY A 104 10.12 0.76 -22.91
C GLY A 104 9.99 -0.46 -21.99
N ILE A 105 11.01 -1.32 -22.04
CA ILE A 105 11.08 -2.57 -21.27
C ILE A 105 12.29 -2.52 -20.37
N GLU A 106 12.13 -3.00 -19.14
CA GLU A 106 13.19 -3.02 -18.13
C GLU A 106 13.34 -4.42 -17.51
N PRO A 107 14.56 -4.87 -17.16
CA PRO A 107 14.76 -6.14 -16.50
C PRO A 107 14.20 -6.14 -15.06
N ALA A 108 13.93 -7.33 -14.50
CA ALA A 108 13.43 -7.49 -13.13
C ALA A 108 14.30 -6.80 -12.06
N SER A 109 15.60 -6.63 -12.32
CA SER A 109 16.51 -5.88 -11.46
C SER A 109 16.09 -4.44 -11.22
N TYR A 110 15.33 -3.82 -12.15
CA TYR A 110 14.77 -2.48 -11.98
C TYR A 110 13.94 -2.38 -10.69
N TYR A 111 12.98 -3.29 -10.51
CA TYR A 111 12.14 -3.29 -9.31
C TYR A 111 12.89 -3.63 -8.04
N ILE A 112 13.91 -4.50 -8.10
CA ILE A 112 14.76 -4.81 -6.94
C ILE A 112 15.54 -3.55 -6.50
N ARG A 113 16.15 -2.83 -7.45
CA ARG A 113 16.83 -1.55 -7.18
C ARG A 113 15.87 -0.52 -6.62
N ASN A 114 14.68 -0.41 -7.21
CA ASN A 114 13.62 0.48 -6.74
C ASN A 114 13.21 0.19 -5.29
N LEU A 115 12.98 -1.09 -4.95
CA LEU A 115 12.65 -1.51 -3.58
C LEU A 115 13.78 -1.21 -2.61
N PHE A 116 15.04 -1.44 -3.00
CA PHE A 116 16.19 -1.10 -2.17
C PHE A 116 16.29 0.41 -1.91
N LEU A 117 16.10 1.24 -2.93
CA LEU A 117 16.19 2.70 -2.83
C LEU A 117 15.02 3.34 -2.05
N ASN A 118 13.80 2.81 -2.22
CA ASN A 118 12.60 3.40 -1.64
C ASN A 118 12.23 2.78 -0.29
N MET A 119 12.40 1.47 -0.12
CA MET A 119 11.99 0.75 1.09
C MET A 119 13.18 0.32 1.97
N SER A 120 14.43 0.52 1.53
CA SER A 120 15.63 0.23 2.33
C SER A 120 15.61 -1.22 2.86
N GLN A 121 15.80 -1.47 4.15
CA GLN A 121 15.67 -2.81 4.76
C GLN A 121 14.23 -3.28 4.97
N ALA A 122 13.21 -2.46 4.72
CA ALA A 122 11.82 -2.89 4.89
C ALA A 122 11.41 -3.93 3.83
N TRP A 123 11.87 -3.82 2.58
CA TRP A 123 11.47 -4.79 1.55
C TRP A 123 11.97 -6.23 1.81
N PRO A 124 13.23 -6.52 2.20
CA PRO A 124 13.63 -7.89 2.49
C PRO A 124 12.90 -8.42 3.73
N LEU A 125 12.70 -7.58 4.75
CA LEU A 125 11.93 -7.96 5.95
C LEU A 125 10.48 -8.31 5.59
N ALA A 126 9.86 -7.56 4.67
CA ALA A 126 8.52 -7.84 4.17
C ALA A 126 8.43 -9.19 3.46
N LEU A 127 9.41 -9.53 2.62
CA LEU A 127 9.47 -10.83 1.94
C LEU A 127 9.69 -12.00 2.90
N MET A 128 10.36 -11.76 4.04
CA MET A 128 10.54 -12.77 5.09
C MET A 128 9.27 -13.03 5.91
N ALA A 129 8.28 -12.13 5.87
CA ALA A 129 7.10 -12.20 6.73
C ALA A 129 6.37 -13.57 6.68
N PRO A 130 6.10 -14.18 5.51
CA PRO A 130 5.42 -15.47 5.46
C PRO A 130 6.20 -16.58 6.17
N VAL A 131 7.53 -16.62 5.98
CA VAL A 131 8.41 -17.63 6.58
C VAL A 131 8.46 -17.46 8.09
N VAL A 132 8.65 -16.24 8.57
CA VAL A 132 8.74 -15.95 10.01
C VAL A 132 7.41 -16.24 10.72
N LEU A 133 6.29 -15.91 10.08
CA LEU A 133 4.95 -16.24 10.61
C LEU A 133 4.70 -17.74 10.65
N LEU A 134 5.15 -18.50 9.66
CA LEU A 134 5.07 -19.95 9.64
C LEU A 134 5.88 -20.55 10.81
N VAL A 135 7.15 -20.14 10.96
CA VAL A 135 8.02 -20.60 12.05
C VAL A 135 7.40 -20.27 13.41
N ARG A 136 6.86 -19.06 13.57
CA ARG A 136 6.10 -18.68 14.78
C ARG A 136 4.93 -19.63 15.04
N GLY A 137 4.16 -19.95 13.99
CA GLY A 137 3.04 -20.88 14.08
C GLY A 137 3.47 -22.27 14.57
N ILE A 138 4.56 -22.80 14.01
CA ILE A 138 5.11 -24.12 14.38
C ILE A 138 5.59 -24.16 15.83
N LEU A 139 6.29 -23.11 16.29
CA LEU A 139 6.86 -23.05 17.65
C LEU A 139 5.85 -22.62 18.73
N SER A 140 4.70 -22.09 18.34
CA SER A 140 3.66 -21.65 19.27
C SER A 140 2.87 -22.84 19.85
N THR A 141 2.46 -22.76 21.13
CA THR A 141 1.57 -23.76 21.75
C THR A 141 0.14 -23.60 21.25
N GLU A 142 -0.72 -24.62 21.41
CA GLU A 142 -2.11 -24.58 20.94
C GLU A 142 -2.91 -23.37 21.47
N ALA A 143 -2.74 -23.01 22.75
CA ALA A 143 -3.33 -21.79 23.31
C ALA A 143 -2.84 -20.51 22.61
N ARG A 144 -1.57 -20.47 22.18
CA ARG A 144 -0.99 -19.34 21.43
C ARG A 144 -1.40 -19.36 19.96
N LYS A 145 -1.59 -20.54 19.35
CA LYS A 145 -2.11 -20.69 17.99
C LYS A 145 -3.53 -20.16 17.87
N ALA A 146 -4.38 -20.35 18.89
CA ALA A 146 -5.74 -19.80 18.89
C ALA A 146 -5.73 -18.26 18.89
N ILE A 147 -4.94 -17.61 19.76
CA ILE A 147 -4.81 -16.14 19.79
C ILE A 147 -4.18 -15.62 18.50
N ALA A 148 -3.11 -16.26 18.02
CA ALA A 148 -2.44 -15.91 16.78
C ALA A 148 -3.34 -16.12 15.55
N SER A 149 -4.22 -17.11 15.54
CA SER A 149 -5.12 -17.39 14.41
C SER A 149 -6.11 -16.24 14.18
N GLN A 150 -6.60 -15.62 15.25
CA GLN A 150 -7.54 -14.51 15.18
C GLN A 150 -6.88 -13.20 14.70
N GLU A 151 -5.63 -12.93 15.09
CA GLU A 151 -4.83 -11.81 14.55
C GLU A 151 -4.26 -12.10 13.14
N SER A 152 -4.00 -13.36 12.80
CA SER A 152 -3.34 -13.74 11.54
C SER A 152 -4.23 -13.63 10.31
N GLY A 153 -5.57 -13.64 10.47
CA GLY A 153 -6.49 -13.61 9.34
C GLY A 153 -6.30 -12.36 8.47
N MET A 154 -6.31 -11.18 9.10
CA MET A 154 -6.08 -9.91 8.39
C MET A 154 -4.61 -9.77 7.93
N GLY A 155 -3.65 -10.19 8.75
CA GLY A 155 -2.23 -10.16 8.36
C GLY A 155 -1.95 -10.98 7.09
N THR A 156 -2.55 -12.16 6.97
CA THR A 156 -2.44 -13.03 5.80
C THR A 156 -3.08 -12.39 4.57
N VAL A 157 -4.25 -11.77 4.74
CA VAL A 157 -4.91 -11.02 3.66
C VAL A 157 -3.99 -9.90 3.16
N LEU A 158 -3.43 -9.08 4.03
CA LEU A 158 -2.55 -7.98 3.63
C LEU A 158 -1.25 -8.47 2.96
N LEU A 159 -0.66 -9.57 3.46
CA LEU A 159 0.50 -10.19 2.81
C LEU A 159 0.16 -10.75 1.42
N SER A 160 -1.02 -11.32 1.24
CA SER A 160 -1.46 -11.79 -0.08
C SER A 160 -1.66 -10.66 -1.08
N GLN A 161 -2.04 -9.46 -0.63
CA GLN A 161 -2.11 -8.26 -1.48
C GLN A 161 -0.72 -7.88 -2.01
N VAL A 162 0.29 -7.87 -1.13
CA VAL A 162 1.70 -7.65 -1.51
C VAL A 162 2.14 -8.69 -2.53
N ALA A 163 1.87 -9.97 -2.26
CA ALA A 163 2.28 -11.07 -3.12
C ALA A 163 1.64 -11.00 -4.52
N ILE A 164 0.32 -10.81 -4.61
CA ILE A 164 -0.38 -10.69 -5.89
C ILE A 164 0.14 -9.50 -6.69
N TRP A 165 0.32 -8.35 -6.05
CA TRP A 165 0.78 -7.15 -6.74
C TRP A 165 2.20 -7.30 -7.26
N LEU A 166 3.12 -7.81 -6.44
CA LEU A 166 4.49 -8.10 -6.86
C LEU A 166 4.51 -9.13 -7.99
N LEU A 167 3.71 -10.20 -7.91
CA LEU A 167 3.62 -11.20 -8.97
C LEU A 167 3.16 -10.58 -10.28
N VAL A 168 2.09 -9.77 -10.25
CA VAL A 168 1.59 -9.08 -11.45
C VAL A 168 2.65 -8.14 -12.03
N LEU A 169 3.27 -7.29 -11.22
CA LEU A 169 4.25 -6.32 -11.72
C LEU A 169 5.53 -6.98 -12.23
N PHE A 170 6.08 -7.97 -11.53
CA PHE A 170 7.30 -8.65 -11.99
C PHE A 170 7.07 -9.50 -13.24
N SER A 171 5.84 -9.95 -13.49
CA SER A 171 5.48 -10.70 -14.70
C SER A 171 5.38 -9.81 -15.95
N ARG A 172 5.27 -8.48 -15.80
CA ARG A 172 5.15 -7.55 -16.93
C ARG A 172 6.54 -7.14 -17.45
N PRO A 173 6.76 -7.11 -18.78
CA PRO A 173 8.02 -6.62 -19.36
C PRO A 173 8.29 -5.16 -18.99
N HIS A 174 7.27 -4.33 -19.11
CA HIS A 174 7.34 -2.92 -18.75
C HIS A 174 7.36 -2.71 -17.23
N LYS A 175 8.23 -1.81 -16.76
CA LYS A 175 8.42 -1.52 -15.32
C LYS A 175 8.61 -0.04 -15.10
N GLU A 176 7.89 0.48 -14.11
CA GLU A 176 8.00 1.87 -13.68
C GLU A 176 7.83 1.96 -12.18
N GLU A 177 8.56 2.87 -11.53
CA GLU A 177 8.50 3.06 -10.09
C GLU A 177 7.08 3.39 -9.59
N ARG A 178 6.28 4.12 -10.38
CA ARG A 178 4.94 4.57 -9.97
C ARG A 178 3.96 3.42 -9.74
N PHE A 179 4.15 2.29 -10.41
CA PHE A 179 3.30 1.12 -10.21
C PHE A 179 3.52 0.45 -8.84
N MET A 180 4.67 0.69 -8.20
CA MET A 180 4.97 0.16 -6.86
C MET A 180 4.36 1.00 -5.72
N TYR A 181 3.95 2.25 -5.98
CA TYR A 181 3.44 3.15 -4.95
C TYR A 181 2.29 2.59 -4.10
N PRO A 182 1.30 1.87 -4.68
CA PRO A 182 0.19 1.31 -3.89
C PRO A 182 0.62 0.33 -2.79
N ILE A 183 1.74 -0.38 -2.96
CA ILE A 183 2.15 -1.44 -2.04
C ILE A 183 3.18 -1.01 -1.01
N TYR A 184 3.76 0.19 -1.11
CA TYR A 184 4.74 0.67 -0.12
C TYR A 184 4.21 0.65 1.32
N PRO A 185 2.97 1.09 1.62
CA PRO A 185 2.42 0.97 2.98
C PRO A 185 2.27 -0.49 3.42
N LEU A 186 1.88 -1.38 2.50
CA LEU A 186 1.71 -2.81 2.78
C LEU A 186 3.04 -3.52 3.00
N LEU A 187 4.10 -3.12 2.28
CA LEU A 187 5.46 -3.59 2.50
C LEU A 187 5.99 -3.15 3.86
N ALA A 188 5.76 -1.88 4.25
CA ALA A 188 6.14 -1.40 5.57
C ALA A 188 5.40 -2.16 6.68
N PHE A 189 4.11 -2.43 6.51
CA PHE A 189 3.33 -3.27 7.43
C PHE A 189 3.87 -4.70 7.49
N ALA A 190 4.13 -5.33 6.35
CA ALA A 190 4.68 -6.68 6.27
C ALA A 190 6.06 -6.77 6.95
N ALA A 191 6.91 -5.76 6.78
CA ALA A 191 8.20 -5.66 7.46
C ALA A 191 8.03 -5.58 8.98
N ALA A 192 7.13 -4.71 9.46
CA ALA A 192 6.83 -4.59 10.89
C ALA A 192 6.29 -5.90 11.49
N LEU A 193 5.40 -6.58 10.75
CA LEU A 193 4.86 -7.88 11.13
C LEU A 193 5.95 -8.95 11.21
N SER A 194 6.86 -8.97 10.23
CA SER A 194 8.03 -9.86 10.19
C SER A 194 8.95 -9.64 11.39
N VAL A 195 9.33 -8.39 11.70
CA VAL A 195 10.17 -8.07 12.85
C VAL A 195 9.51 -8.46 14.17
N SER A 196 8.21 -8.14 14.33
CA SER A 196 7.44 -8.51 15.52
C SER A 196 7.39 -10.03 15.71
N ALA A 197 7.09 -10.78 14.64
CA ALA A 197 7.04 -12.23 14.67
C ALA A 197 8.42 -12.86 14.92
N ALA A 198 9.49 -12.29 14.34
CA ALA A 198 10.86 -12.77 14.53
C ALA A 198 11.29 -12.64 15.99
N LEU A 199 11.01 -11.50 16.62
CA LEU A 199 11.29 -11.30 18.05
C LEU A 199 10.50 -12.29 18.93
N GLN A 200 9.24 -12.57 18.58
CA GLN A 200 8.44 -13.57 19.30
C GLN A 200 9.06 -14.98 19.16
N VAL A 201 9.50 -15.36 17.95
CA VAL A 201 10.21 -16.63 17.71
C VAL A 201 11.47 -16.73 18.55
N VAL A 202 12.29 -15.67 18.59
CA VAL A 202 13.48 -15.61 19.45
C VAL A 202 13.11 -15.84 20.91
N GLY A 203 12.08 -15.15 21.43
CA GLY A 203 11.62 -15.35 22.80
C GLY A 203 11.18 -16.79 23.10
N LEU A 204 10.50 -17.45 22.16
CA LEU A 204 10.10 -18.84 22.29
C LEU A 204 11.31 -19.80 22.33
N CYS A 205 12.33 -19.57 21.51
CA CYS A 205 13.55 -20.39 21.49
C CYS A 205 14.35 -20.29 22.80
N PHE A 206 14.36 -19.12 23.45
CA PHE A 206 15.07 -18.89 24.71
C PHE A 206 14.24 -19.19 25.97
N GLY A 207 13.13 -19.96 25.82
CA GLY A 207 12.38 -20.46 26.96
C GLY A 207 11.55 -19.41 27.70
N ALA A 208 11.22 -18.27 27.06
CA ALA A 208 10.26 -17.31 27.61
C ALA A 208 8.84 -17.92 27.55
N SER A 209 8.53 -18.81 28.50
CA SER A 209 7.31 -19.62 28.57
C SER A 209 6.10 -18.87 29.14
N GLY A 210 5.99 -17.56 28.94
CA GLY A 210 4.90 -16.75 29.48
C GLY A 210 4.36 -15.73 28.50
N THR A 211 3.03 -15.57 28.48
CA THR A 211 2.33 -14.38 27.96
C THR A 211 2.79 -13.08 28.62
N SER A 212 3.50 -13.19 29.74
CA SER A 212 4.33 -12.15 30.34
C SER A 212 5.80 -12.33 29.92
N SER A 213 6.14 -11.96 28.68
CA SER A 213 7.53 -11.65 28.31
C SER A 213 7.90 -10.27 28.87
N SER A 214 7.79 -10.13 30.18
CA SER A 214 8.16 -8.95 30.96
C SER A 214 9.53 -9.16 31.60
N SER A 215 10.47 -9.81 30.90
CA SER A 215 11.86 -9.61 31.24
C SER A 215 12.28 -8.27 30.63
N SER A 216 12.84 -7.38 31.45
CA SER A 216 13.36 -6.08 31.01
C SER A 216 14.31 -6.25 29.80
N VAL A 217 15.00 -7.39 29.72
CA VAL A 217 15.89 -7.78 28.62
C VAL A 217 15.14 -7.94 27.28
N PHE A 218 14.01 -8.66 27.23
CA PHE A 218 13.28 -8.84 25.97
C PHE A 218 12.65 -7.53 25.48
N THR A 219 12.16 -6.71 26.42
CA THR A 219 11.65 -5.37 26.10
C THR A 219 12.76 -4.46 25.58
N LEU A 220 13.95 -4.53 26.19
CA LEU A 220 15.14 -3.80 25.73
C LEU A 220 15.58 -4.28 24.35
N LEU A 221 15.62 -5.59 24.09
CA LEU A 221 15.96 -6.17 22.79
C LEU A 221 15.00 -5.69 21.70
N ARG A 222 13.69 -5.76 21.97
CA ARG A 222 12.65 -5.28 21.05
C ARG A 222 12.77 -3.79 20.75
N ARG A 223 12.97 -2.95 21.78
CA ARG A 223 13.18 -1.51 21.60
C ARG A 223 14.47 -1.23 20.85
N GLY A 224 15.56 -1.89 21.20
CA GLY A 224 16.86 -1.78 20.56
C GLY A 224 16.81 -2.16 19.08
N SER A 225 16.20 -3.30 18.74
CA SER A 225 16.05 -3.71 17.33
C SER A 225 15.22 -2.72 16.52
N MET A 226 14.13 -2.18 17.09
CA MET A 226 13.33 -1.15 16.41
C MET A 226 14.12 0.15 16.22
N LEU A 227 14.86 0.60 17.24
CA LEU A 227 15.70 1.81 17.14
C LEU A 227 16.80 1.65 16.10
N ILE A 228 17.46 0.50 16.05
CA ILE A 228 18.50 0.20 15.06
C ILE A 228 17.92 0.24 13.64
N LEU A 229 16.76 -0.39 13.42
CA LEU A 229 16.09 -0.37 12.11
C LEU A 229 15.71 1.06 11.71
N VAL A 230 15.12 1.84 12.62
CA VAL A 230 14.76 3.24 12.32
C VAL A 230 15.99 4.09 12.04
N ALA A 231 17.05 3.94 12.83
CA ALA A 231 18.30 4.67 12.66
C ALA A 231 18.97 4.33 11.31
N LEU A 232 18.99 3.05 10.93
CA LEU A 232 19.53 2.61 9.65
C LEU A 232 18.72 3.16 8.46
N SER A 233 17.38 3.12 8.54
CA SER A 233 16.52 3.75 7.53
C SER A 233 16.79 5.24 7.42
N ALA A 234 16.83 5.95 8.55
CA ALA A 234 17.09 7.38 8.57
C ALA A 234 18.44 7.71 7.94
N ALA A 235 19.50 6.99 8.30
CA ALA A 235 20.82 7.17 7.73
C ALA A 235 20.83 6.97 6.20
N LEU A 236 20.21 5.89 5.70
CA LEU A 236 20.15 5.60 4.27
C LEU A 236 19.30 6.62 3.49
N PHE A 237 18.17 7.06 4.05
CA PHE A 237 17.34 8.10 3.43
C PHE A 237 18.05 9.47 3.45
N SER A 238 18.70 9.84 4.54
CA SER A 238 19.51 11.06 4.61
C SER A 238 20.67 11.02 3.61
N ALA A 239 21.35 9.89 3.47
CA ALA A 239 22.40 9.71 2.47
C ALA A 239 21.86 9.87 1.04
N ARG A 240 20.67 9.34 0.75
CA ARG A 240 19.99 9.52 -0.54
C ARG A 240 19.64 10.99 -0.80
N VAL A 241 19.06 11.69 0.18
CA VAL A 241 18.73 13.12 0.06
C VAL A 241 20.00 13.94 -0.18
N ALA A 242 21.06 13.67 0.58
CA ALA A 242 22.36 14.33 0.39
C ALA A 242 22.95 14.05 -1.01
N SER A 243 22.87 12.80 -1.49
CA SER A 243 23.33 12.42 -2.84
C SER A 243 22.52 13.13 -3.93
N ASN A 244 21.20 13.21 -3.80
CA ASN A 244 20.34 13.94 -4.74
C ASN A 244 20.65 15.44 -4.73
N HIS A 245 20.86 16.03 -3.56
CA HIS A 245 21.20 17.44 -3.45
C HIS A 245 22.58 17.76 -4.06
N THR A 246 23.57 16.91 -3.81
CA THR A 246 24.95 17.11 -4.30
C THR A 246 25.10 16.84 -5.79
N ASN A 247 24.56 15.71 -6.28
CA ASN A 247 24.76 15.25 -7.66
C ASN A 247 23.67 15.72 -8.63
N TYR A 248 22.46 15.98 -8.15
CA TYR A 248 21.29 16.33 -8.98
C TYR A 248 20.66 17.68 -8.62
N GLY A 249 21.29 18.48 -7.75
CA GLY A 249 20.82 19.81 -7.35
C GLY A 249 20.98 20.90 -8.43
N GLY A 250 21.50 20.57 -9.62
CA GLY A 250 21.78 21.53 -10.69
C GLY A 250 20.55 22.33 -11.12
N TYR A 251 19.40 21.68 -11.30
CA TYR A 251 18.15 22.36 -11.68
C TYR A 251 17.69 23.36 -10.61
N MET A 252 17.77 23.00 -9.32
CA MET A 252 17.36 23.90 -8.23
C MET A 252 18.24 25.15 -8.19
N LYS A 253 19.55 24.99 -8.35
CA LYS A 253 20.50 26.12 -8.43
C LYS A 253 20.25 27.00 -9.66
N LEU A 254 19.91 26.40 -10.80
CA LEU A 254 19.57 27.13 -12.01
C LEU A 254 18.33 28.01 -11.80
N TRP A 255 17.26 27.46 -11.20
CA TRP A 255 16.05 28.20 -10.89
C TRP A 255 16.31 29.33 -9.91
N GLU A 256 17.06 29.07 -8.84
CA GLU A 256 17.44 30.09 -7.86
C GLU A 256 18.23 31.24 -8.50
N THR A 257 19.21 30.91 -9.35
CA THR A 257 20.02 31.90 -10.08
C THR A 257 19.16 32.69 -11.09
N ALA A 258 18.25 32.02 -11.80
CA ALA A 258 17.34 32.66 -12.74
C ALA A 258 16.39 33.63 -12.01
N THR A 259 15.80 33.22 -10.89
CA THR A 259 14.90 34.06 -10.10
C THR A 259 15.63 35.28 -9.55
N THR A 260 16.84 35.11 -8.99
CA THR A 260 17.65 36.23 -8.48
C THR A 260 18.07 37.18 -9.60
N HIS A 261 18.45 36.65 -10.77
CA HIS A 261 18.78 37.46 -11.94
C HIS A 261 17.58 38.28 -12.44
N ILE A 262 16.38 37.68 -12.51
CA ILE A 262 15.15 38.38 -12.91
C ILE A 262 14.81 39.48 -11.88
N ALA A 263 14.86 39.16 -10.58
CA ALA A 263 14.60 40.13 -9.51
C ALA A 263 15.58 41.30 -9.52
N SER A 264 16.84 41.08 -9.91
CA SER A 264 17.84 42.15 -10.04
C SER A 264 17.59 43.10 -11.21
N ARG A 265 16.96 42.62 -12.30
CA ARG A 265 16.64 43.42 -13.49
C ARG A 265 15.30 44.12 -13.40
N HIS A 266 14.38 43.57 -12.62
CA HIS A 266 13.06 44.13 -12.37
C HIS A 266 12.85 44.20 -10.86
N PRO A 267 13.47 45.19 -10.18
CA PRO A 267 13.24 45.38 -8.76
C PRO A 267 11.73 45.58 -8.54
N PRO A 268 11.15 45.01 -7.47
CA PRO A 268 9.74 45.19 -7.18
C PRO A 268 9.45 46.68 -7.13
N VAL A 269 8.43 47.12 -7.87
CA VAL A 269 7.96 48.51 -7.83
C VAL A 269 7.55 48.79 -6.40
N THR A 270 8.41 49.48 -5.65
CA THR A 270 8.04 50.00 -4.34
C THR A 270 6.92 50.99 -4.59
N THR A 271 5.70 50.65 -4.17
CA THR A 271 4.60 51.61 -4.04
C THR A 271 4.99 52.58 -2.92
N SER A 272 5.88 53.52 -3.21
CA SER A 272 6.15 54.66 -2.33
C SER A 272 4.92 55.56 -2.36
N SER A 273 4.32 55.73 -1.18
CA SER A 273 3.43 56.82 -0.80
C SER A 273 2.39 57.24 -1.83
N VAL A 274 1.18 56.69 -1.70
CA VAL A 274 -0.02 57.48 -2.00
C VAL A 274 0.00 58.61 -0.99
N ASP A 275 0.41 59.78 -1.46
CA ASP A 275 0.43 61.03 -0.72
C ASP A 275 -0.92 61.27 -0.06
N SER A 276 -0.85 61.56 1.24
CA SER A 276 -1.86 62.28 1.98
C SER A 276 -2.14 63.62 1.30
N SER A 277 -3.35 63.79 0.76
CA SER A 277 -3.97 65.08 0.43
C SER A 277 -5.48 64.92 0.45
#